data_AF-A0AAX1N2A6-F1
#
_entry.id   AF-A0AAX1N2A6-F1
#
_cell.length_a   1.000
_cell.length_b   1.000
_cell.length_c   1.000
_cell.angle_alpha   90.00
_cell.angle_beta   90.00
_cell.angle_gamma   90.00
#
_symmetry.space_group_name_H-M   'P 1'
#
loop_
_entity.id
_entity.type
_entity.pdbx_description
1 polymer ?
#
loop_
_entity_poly.entity_id
_entity_poly.type
_entity_poly.pdbx_seq_one_letter_code
_entity_poly.pdbx_strand_id
1 'polypeptide(L)'
;MKLIHPYLYIIFSAIVFCSCSPEQFNDEKPFSVKIASFREYDEMENGIDYLENKGLSPYAITQSNDVDGKWYHIIIGAEKSLEDVLALKMKLEDNFGLNALEVQNYNKLHEELIPLSENEVDNYPASWTSLDLLLQLPHNPNFQIRSLKSLSYFDDINVRSNSISRNIEFDYPRGIIQRNFKNNVDEIVEGKYVEPFSKTELTIHLVKLKEKNDYKEGLSKAFSERILKSKRYKIQKSEEIVIDNDWQMNGYQVTINPKELRSYLVLESASGLLLALIQSNKNDVHLLKSFAKNIGDRHAVDEYNSVKRLLGSFPDALNPTERMIAFDFTTKDSRRGKTALLEVGQTQLSCYFENSERGTLVYQLENFNDENTIDKIFRNRYSRYLDDPNVEKVLLGNRDAFFYKTRRRNPETRKLDWMLESVIFQNSDNIGKISNFKKGTFEQEEMLEKLASFRLGDDYQMNTL
;
A
#
# COMPACT_ATOMS: atom_id res chain seq x y z
N MET A 1 -69.56 5.22 12.53
CA MET A 1 -68.21 5.70 12.88
C MET A 1 -67.83 5.11 14.23
N LYS A 2 -67.09 4.01 14.24
CA LYS A 2 -66.61 3.36 15.47
C LYS A 2 -65.08 3.31 15.42
N LEU A 3 -64.52 3.69 16.56
CA LEU A 3 -63.12 3.87 16.91
C LEU A 3 -62.19 2.78 16.37
N ILE A 4 -61.13 3.22 15.69
CA ILE A 4 -59.93 2.42 15.40
C ILE A 4 -58.92 2.71 16.53
N HIS A 5 -58.39 1.65 17.13
CA HIS A 5 -57.53 1.66 18.32
C HIS A 5 -56.22 2.46 18.16
N PRO A 6 -55.73 3.13 19.23
CA PRO A 6 -54.43 3.81 19.25
C PRO A 6 -53.23 2.86 19.46
N TYR A 7 -53.44 1.54 19.50
CA TYR A 7 -52.40 0.55 19.80
C TYR A 7 -51.53 0.14 18.59
N LEU A 8 -51.84 0.62 17.38
CA LEU A 8 -51.05 0.26 16.18
C LEU A 8 -49.85 1.19 15.93
N TYR A 9 -49.75 2.32 16.62
CA TYR A 9 -48.64 3.28 16.45
C TYR A 9 -47.50 3.12 17.48
N ILE A 10 -47.63 2.18 18.43
CA ILE A 10 -46.62 1.93 19.47
C ILE A 10 -45.74 0.71 19.14
N ILE A 11 -46.11 -0.10 18.14
CA ILE A 11 -45.30 -1.25 17.70
C ILE A 11 -44.29 -0.86 16.62
N PHE A 12 -44.42 0.32 15.99
CA PHE A 12 -43.50 0.78 14.95
C PHE A 12 -42.38 1.72 15.45
N SER A 13 -42.41 2.11 16.73
CA SER A 13 -41.42 2.98 17.37
C SER A 13 -40.53 2.27 18.38
N ALA A 14 -40.66 0.93 18.49
CA ALA A 14 -39.87 0.08 19.40
C ALA A 14 -38.92 -0.88 18.65
N ILE A 15 -38.57 -0.60 17.39
CA ILE A 15 -37.29 -1.05 16.82
C ILE A 15 -36.30 0.09 17.08
N VAL A 16 -36.10 0.38 18.37
CA VAL A 16 -34.84 0.95 18.82
C VAL A 16 -33.83 -0.15 18.54
N PHE A 17 -32.96 0.06 17.56
CA PHE A 17 -31.72 -0.68 17.43
C PHE A 17 -30.99 -0.55 18.78
N CYS A 18 -31.28 -1.43 19.73
CA CYS A 18 -30.35 -1.78 20.78
C CYS A 18 -29.21 -2.50 20.08
N SER A 19 -28.28 -1.74 19.49
CA SER A 19 -26.92 -2.21 19.34
C SER A 19 -26.39 -2.39 20.75
N CYS A 20 -26.65 -3.55 21.35
CA CYS A 20 -25.80 -4.02 22.43
C CYS A 20 -24.40 -4.03 21.85
N SER A 21 -23.55 -3.10 22.32
CA SER A 21 -22.13 -3.14 22.00
C SER A 21 -21.64 -4.57 22.28
N PRO A 22 -20.92 -5.20 21.34
CA PRO A 22 -20.37 -6.53 21.55
C PRO A 22 -19.64 -6.59 22.89
N GLU A 23 -19.86 -7.68 23.62
CA GLU A 23 -19.25 -7.86 24.93
C GLU A 23 -17.73 -7.92 24.79
N GLN A 24 -17.03 -7.06 25.53
CA GLN A 24 -15.57 -7.00 25.52
C GLN A 24 -15.00 -7.89 26.63
N PHE A 25 -13.87 -8.55 26.31
CA PHE A 25 -13.07 -9.27 27.29
C PHE A 25 -12.64 -8.40 28.48
N ASN A 26 -12.51 -9.02 29.66
CA ASN A 26 -12.16 -8.34 30.92
C ASN A 26 -11.65 -9.37 31.94
N ASP A 27 -11.41 -8.98 33.20
CA ASP A 27 -10.92 -9.88 34.24
C ASP A 27 -11.83 -11.11 34.49
N GLU A 28 -13.14 -10.98 34.33
CA GLU A 28 -14.10 -12.09 34.52
C GLU A 28 -14.20 -13.00 33.28
N LYS A 29 -14.02 -12.42 32.09
CA LYS A 29 -14.05 -13.08 30.78
C LYS A 29 -12.76 -12.76 30.03
N PRO A 30 -11.62 -13.36 30.43
CA PRO A 30 -10.32 -12.86 30.00
C PRO A 30 -9.92 -13.32 28.61
N PHE A 31 -10.63 -14.26 27.98
CA PHE A 31 -10.22 -14.85 26.72
C PHE A 31 -11.02 -14.33 25.54
N SER A 32 -10.33 -14.03 24.44
CA SER A 32 -10.97 -13.64 23.18
C SER A 32 -10.16 -14.11 21.97
N VAL A 33 -10.75 -14.03 20.78
CA VAL A 33 -10.07 -14.41 19.53
C VAL A 33 -9.72 -13.15 18.75
N LYS A 34 -8.43 -12.87 18.60
CA LYS A 34 -7.93 -11.85 17.68
C LYS A 34 -8.01 -12.37 16.24
N ILE A 35 -8.69 -11.59 15.40
CA ILE A 35 -8.98 -11.91 14.01
C ILE A 35 -7.92 -11.31 13.08
N ALA A 36 -7.61 -10.04 13.27
CA ALA A 36 -6.67 -9.31 12.42
C ALA A 36 -6.03 -8.14 13.19
N SER A 37 -4.90 -7.65 12.68
CA SER A 37 -4.15 -6.54 13.24
C SER A 37 -3.82 -5.53 12.13
N PHE A 38 -3.97 -4.25 12.45
CA PHE A 38 -3.82 -3.12 11.52
C PHE A 38 -2.96 -2.03 12.15
N ARG A 39 -2.19 -1.32 11.33
CA ARG A 39 -1.48 -0.10 11.75
C ARG A 39 -2.33 1.14 11.63
N GLU A 40 -3.34 1.11 10.78
CA GLU A 40 -4.22 2.24 10.50
C GLU A 40 -5.62 1.97 11.04
N TYR A 41 -6.24 3.02 11.58
CA TYR A 41 -7.57 2.96 12.19
C TYR A 41 -8.64 2.59 11.14
N ASP A 42 -8.65 3.29 9.99
CA ASP A 42 -9.67 3.08 8.96
C ASP A 42 -9.60 1.68 8.32
N GLU A 43 -8.39 1.08 8.24
CA GLU A 43 -8.25 -0.30 7.76
C GLU A 43 -8.89 -1.29 8.75
N MET A 44 -8.81 -0.99 10.05
CA MET A 44 -9.49 -1.75 11.08
C MET A 44 -11.01 -1.58 10.99
N GLU A 45 -11.51 -0.37 10.76
CA GLU A 45 -12.95 -0.11 10.58
C GLU A 45 -13.52 -0.85 9.37
N ASN A 46 -12.87 -0.76 8.21
CA ASN A 46 -13.24 -1.54 7.02
C ASN A 46 -13.28 -3.05 7.32
N GLY A 47 -12.36 -3.51 8.17
CA GLY A 47 -12.33 -4.89 8.63
C GLY A 47 -13.48 -5.28 9.57
N ILE A 48 -13.93 -4.36 10.43
CA ILE A 48 -15.12 -4.56 11.28
C ILE A 48 -16.35 -4.70 10.40
N ASP A 49 -16.56 -3.75 9.47
CA ASP A 49 -17.69 -3.77 8.54
C ASP A 49 -17.74 -5.07 7.73
N TYR A 50 -16.59 -5.55 7.27
CA TYR A 50 -16.49 -6.82 6.55
C TYR A 50 -16.99 -8.02 7.38
N LEU A 51 -16.63 -8.07 8.66
CA LEU A 51 -17.02 -9.16 9.55
C LEU A 51 -18.47 -9.05 10.01
N GLU A 52 -18.97 -7.84 10.26
CA GLU A 52 -20.38 -7.58 10.57
C GLU A 52 -21.29 -7.98 9.42
N ASN A 53 -20.88 -7.69 8.17
CA ASN A 53 -21.59 -8.12 6.97
C ASN A 53 -21.62 -9.65 6.80
N LYS A 54 -20.75 -10.39 7.52
CA LYS A 54 -20.79 -11.85 7.62
C LYS A 54 -21.62 -12.36 8.80
N GLY A 55 -22.28 -11.46 9.55
CA GLY A 55 -23.08 -11.81 10.72
C GLY A 55 -22.25 -12.13 11.97
N LEU A 56 -21.00 -11.65 12.03
CA LEU A 56 -20.17 -11.71 13.23
C LEU A 56 -20.36 -10.46 14.08
N SER A 57 -19.93 -10.51 15.34
CA SER A 57 -19.97 -9.37 16.27
C SER A 57 -18.55 -9.00 16.72
N PRO A 58 -17.74 -8.42 15.82
CA PRO A 58 -16.38 -7.98 16.13
C PRO A 58 -16.37 -6.72 16.99
N TYR A 59 -15.24 -6.47 17.66
CA TYR A 59 -14.94 -5.18 18.27
C TYR A 59 -13.45 -4.85 18.15
N ALA A 60 -13.12 -3.56 18.22
CA ALA A 60 -11.75 -3.07 18.16
C ALA A 60 -11.13 -2.95 19.55
N ILE A 61 -9.84 -3.24 19.65
CA ILE A 61 -9.00 -2.77 20.77
C ILE A 61 -7.75 -2.10 20.20
N THR A 62 -7.13 -1.23 21.01
CA THR A 62 -5.83 -0.65 20.70
C THR A 62 -4.81 -1.15 21.72
N GLN A 63 -3.69 -1.66 21.20
CA GLN A 63 -2.53 -2.05 21.99
C GLN A 63 -1.36 -1.14 21.62
N SER A 64 -0.63 -0.65 22.61
CA SER A 64 0.59 0.12 22.38
C SER A 64 1.67 -0.25 23.39
N ASN A 65 2.86 -0.58 22.87
CA ASN A 65 4.02 -0.86 23.70
C ASN A 65 5.32 -0.42 23.02
N ASP A 66 6.41 -0.45 23.78
CA ASP A 66 7.72 -0.01 23.33
C ASP A 66 8.38 -0.91 22.27
N VAL A 67 7.91 -2.13 22.08
CA VAL A 67 8.56 -3.14 21.22
C VAL A 67 7.93 -3.14 19.83
N ASP A 68 6.60 -3.20 19.78
CA ASP A 68 5.81 -3.37 18.58
C ASP A 68 5.11 -2.07 18.14
N GLY A 69 5.06 -1.05 19.00
CA GLY A 69 4.38 0.22 18.75
C GLY A 69 2.86 0.09 18.84
N LYS A 70 2.14 1.06 18.27
CA LYS A 70 0.68 1.07 18.24
C LYS A 70 0.12 0.08 17.20
N TRP A 71 -0.87 -0.72 17.61
CA TRP A 71 -1.65 -1.59 16.75
C TRP A 71 -3.14 -1.51 17.09
N TYR A 72 -3.97 -1.58 16.07
CA TYR A 72 -5.40 -1.82 16.19
C TYR A 72 -5.68 -3.29 15.93
N HIS A 73 -6.46 -3.93 16.81
CA HIS A 73 -6.81 -5.33 16.67
C HIS A 73 -8.31 -5.48 16.58
N ILE A 74 -8.76 -6.33 15.66
CA ILE A 74 -10.14 -6.80 15.62
C ILE A 74 -10.23 -8.08 16.43
N ILE A 75 -11.18 -8.12 17.36
CA ILE A 75 -11.40 -9.23 18.28
C ILE A 75 -12.86 -9.70 18.20
N ILE A 76 -13.08 -10.99 18.43
CA ILE A 76 -14.39 -11.59 18.62
C ILE A 76 -14.41 -12.39 19.93
N GLY A 77 -15.50 -12.21 20.69
CA GLY A 77 -15.83 -12.99 21.88
C GLY A 77 -15.19 -12.50 23.17
N ALA A 78 -15.78 -12.93 24.28
CA ALA A 78 -15.34 -12.68 25.64
C ALA A 78 -15.69 -13.90 26.48
N GLU A 79 -14.74 -14.83 26.58
CA GLU A 79 -14.95 -16.16 27.14
C GLU A 79 -14.27 -16.31 28.51
N LYS A 80 -14.91 -17.13 29.37
CA LYS A 80 -14.42 -17.38 30.74
C LYS A 80 -13.28 -18.38 30.79
N SER A 81 -13.24 -19.32 29.84
CA SER A 81 -12.29 -20.42 29.86
C SER A 81 -11.51 -20.53 28.54
N LEU A 82 -10.33 -21.17 28.63
CA LEU A 82 -9.52 -21.49 27.46
C LEU A 82 -10.23 -22.49 26.52
N GLU A 83 -11.06 -23.38 27.06
CA GLU A 83 -11.82 -24.35 26.27
C GLU A 83 -12.86 -23.64 25.40
N ASP A 84 -13.62 -22.71 25.99
CA ASP A 84 -14.67 -21.94 25.29
C ASP A 84 -14.08 -21.10 24.15
N VAL A 85 -12.97 -20.40 24.39
CA VAL A 85 -12.34 -19.57 23.36
C VAL A 85 -11.71 -20.41 22.24
N LEU A 86 -11.21 -21.61 22.53
CA LEU A 86 -10.70 -22.52 21.51
C LEU A 86 -11.84 -23.07 20.65
N ALA A 87 -12.99 -23.39 21.25
CA ALA A 87 -14.19 -23.79 20.52
C ALA A 87 -14.71 -22.64 19.63
N LEU A 88 -14.72 -21.40 20.14
CA LEU A 88 -15.05 -20.20 19.35
C LEU A 88 -14.08 -20.03 18.18
N LYS A 89 -12.77 -20.15 18.42
CA LYS A 89 -11.75 -20.06 17.37
C LYS A 89 -12.00 -21.09 16.27
N MET A 90 -12.21 -22.36 16.61
CA MET A 90 -12.50 -23.42 15.63
C MET A 90 -13.77 -23.11 14.83
N LYS A 91 -14.84 -22.65 15.50
CA LYS A 91 -16.08 -22.24 14.84
C LYS A 91 -15.85 -21.11 13.81
N LEU A 92 -14.98 -20.15 14.13
CA LEU A 92 -14.64 -19.03 13.25
C LEU A 92 -13.82 -19.50 12.04
N GLU A 93 -12.84 -20.39 12.25
CA GLU A 93 -12.03 -20.97 11.17
C GLU A 93 -12.91 -21.80 10.22
N ASP A 94 -13.73 -22.70 10.75
CA ASP A 94 -14.52 -23.66 9.96
C ASP A 94 -15.68 -23.01 9.20
N ASN A 95 -16.43 -22.11 9.84
CA ASN A 95 -17.65 -21.57 9.24
C ASN A 95 -17.42 -20.34 8.36
N PHE A 96 -16.34 -19.58 8.61
CA PHE A 96 -16.11 -18.29 7.95
C PHE A 96 -14.81 -18.26 7.13
N GLY A 97 -13.98 -19.31 7.21
CA GLY A 97 -12.72 -19.40 6.46
C GLY A 97 -11.69 -18.36 6.89
N LEU A 98 -11.78 -17.87 8.14
CA LEU A 98 -10.81 -16.96 8.73
C LEU A 98 -9.54 -17.75 9.07
N ASN A 99 -8.37 -17.18 8.79
CA ASN A 99 -7.08 -17.84 8.97
C ASN A 99 -6.21 -17.12 10.00
N ALA A 100 -5.27 -17.84 10.61
CA ALA A 100 -4.27 -17.29 11.53
C ALA A 100 -4.86 -16.60 12.77
N LEU A 101 -5.97 -17.14 13.30
CA LEU A 101 -6.62 -16.61 14.49
C LEU A 101 -5.78 -16.88 15.75
N GLU A 102 -5.70 -15.89 16.63
CA GLU A 102 -4.90 -15.95 17.87
C GLU A 102 -5.78 -15.77 19.11
N VAL A 103 -5.58 -16.61 20.13
CA VAL A 103 -6.25 -16.41 21.43
C VAL A 103 -5.51 -15.31 22.19
N GLN A 104 -6.25 -14.29 22.62
CA GLN A 104 -5.77 -13.23 23.51
C GLN A 104 -6.21 -13.50 24.94
N ASN A 105 -5.42 -12.99 25.90
CA ASN A 105 -5.73 -13.07 27.31
C ASN A 105 -5.60 -11.67 27.93
N TYR A 106 -6.72 -11.12 28.38
CA TYR A 106 -6.82 -9.80 29.01
C TYR A 106 -5.79 -9.62 30.13
N ASN A 107 -5.63 -10.64 31.00
CA ASN A 107 -4.72 -10.59 32.15
C ASN A 107 -3.25 -10.37 31.73
N LYS A 108 -2.88 -10.69 30.48
CA LYS A 108 -1.54 -10.47 29.94
C LYS A 108 -1.38 -9.14 29.20
N LEU A 109 -2.48 -8.55 28.74
CA LEU A 109 -2.47 -7.41 27.81
C LEU A 109 -2.95 -6.12 28.44
N HIS A 110 -3.67 -6.19 29.57
CA HIS A 110 -4.37 -5.04 30.15
C HIS A 110 -3.49 -3.81 30.38
N GLU A 111 -2.20 -3.97 30.70
CA GLU A 111 -1.25 -2.87 30.88
C GLU A 111 -0.88 -2.17 29.56
N GLU A 112 -1.02 -2.86 28.41
CA GLU A 112 -0.68 -2.35 27.08
C GLU A 112 -1.92 -1.83 26.32
N LEU A 113 -3.13 -1.99 26.90
CA LEU A 113 -4.36 -1.50 26.31
C LEU A 113 -4.51 0.01 26.53
N ILE A 114 -4.77 0.72 25.45
CA ILE A 114 -5.08 2.16 25.48
C ILE A 114 -6.47 2.42 24.90
N PRO A 115 -7.12 3.55 25.23
CA PRO A 115 -8.37 3.94 24.60
C PRO A 115 -8.26 3.93 23.07
N LEU A 116 -9.31 3.46 22.41
CA LEU A 116 -9.42 3.56 20.97
C LEU A 116 -9.49 5.04 20.59
N SER A 117 -8.54 5.47 19.75
CA SER A 117 -8.49 6.84 19.24
C SER A 117 -8.51 6.80 17.73
N GLU A 118 -9.39 7.60 17.15
CA GLU A 118 -9.35 7.90 15.73
C GLU A 118 -8.09 8.73 15.44
N ASN A 119 -7.46 8.48 14.30
CA ASN A 119 -6.36 9.31 13.81
C ASN A 119 -6.90 10.10 12.61
N GLU A 120 -7.36 11.32 12.86
CA GLU A 120 -7.65 12.27 11.78
C GLU A 120 -6.33 12.62 11.08
N VAL A 121 -6.23 12.31 9.80
CA VAL A 121 -5.07 12.69 8.99
C VAL A 121 -5.56 13.55 7.84
N ASP A 122 -4.98 14.74 7.71
CA ASP A 122 -5.25 15.64 6.60
C ASP A 122 -4.87 14.97 5.29
N ASN A 123 -5.86 14.87 4.40
CA ASN A 123 -5.72 14.22 3.12
C ASN A 123 -5.79 15.25 2.01
N TYR A 124 -4.67 15.42 1.31
CA TYR A 124 -4.63 16.26 0.12
C TYR A 124 -4.49 15.40 -1.15
N PRO A 125 -5.26 15.63 -2.22
CA PRO A 125 -5.09 14.87 -3.45
C PRO A 125 -3.75 15.23 -4.12
N ALA A 126 -3.03 14.23 -4.64
CA ALA A 126 -1.89 14.47 -5.55
C ALA A 126 -2.40 14.50 -6.99
N SER A 127 -1.98 15.50 -7.79
CA SER A 127 -2.52 15.75 -9.14
C SER A 127 -1.55 15.42 -10.28
N TRP A 128 -0.54 14.58 -10.02
CA TRP A 128 0.49 14.31 -11.01
C TRP A 128 -0.04 13.43 -12.15
N THR A 129 0.07 13.92 -13.38
CA THR A 129 -0.27 13.15 -14.59
C THR A 129 0.54 11.86 -14.72
N SER A 130 1.72 11.80 -14.11
CA SER A 130 2.52 10.58 -14.04
C SER A 130 1.92 9.49 -13.16
N LEU A 131 0.81 9.74 -12.47
CA LEU A 131 0.04 8.75 -11.72
C LEU A 131 -1.14 8.20 -12.53
N ASP A 132 -1.46 8.73 -13.71
CA ASP A 132 -2.70 8.42 -14.44
C ASP A 132 -2.95 6.91 -14.65
N LEU A 133 -1.91 6.13 -14.96
CA LEU A 133 -2.06 4.68 -15.10
C LEU A 133 -2.16 3.97 -13.74
N LEU A 134 -1.42 4.47 -12.74
CA LEU A 134 -1.47 3.96 -11.37
C LEU A 134 -2.87 4.12 -10.78
N LEU A 135 -3.51 5.27 -11.00
CA LEU A 135 -4.86 5.59 -10.53
C LEU A 135 -5.97 4.74 -11.19
N GLN A 136 -5.66 4.00 -12.26
CA GLN A 136 -6.60 3.06 -12.91
C GLN A 136 -6.58 1.66 -12.31
N LEU A 137 -5.65 1.39 -11.38
CA LEU A 137 -5.69 0.15 -10.61
C LEU A 137 -6.96 0.10 -9.75
N PRO A 138 -7.60 -1.07 -9.62
CA PRO A 138 -8.90 -1.19 -8.97
C PRO A 138 -8.84 -1.00 -7.45
N HIS A 139 -9.98 -0.58 -6.89
CA HIS A 139 -10.26 -0.52 -5.47
C HIS A 139 -11.09 -1.74 -5.06
N ASN A 140 -10.79 -2.26 -3.87
CA ASN A 140 -11.66 -3.17 -3.15
C ASN A 140 -11.47 -2.94 -1.64
N PRO A 141 -12.53 -2.56 -0.90
CA PRO A 141 -12.42 -2.24 0.53
C PRO A 141 -12.08 -3.47 1.40
N ASN A 142 -12.28 -4.69 0.88
CA ASN A 142 -11.96 -5.92 1.62
C ASN A 142 -10.48 -6.33 1.47
N PHE A 143 -9.72 -5.61 0.64
CA PHE A 143 -8.30 -5.87 0.41
C PHE A 143 -7.48 -4.69 0.90
N GLN A 144 -6.23 -4.95 1.25
CA GLN A 144 -5.23 -3.94 1.52
C GLN A 144 -4.19 -3.94 0.42
N ILE A 145 -3.61 -2.78 0.15
CA ILE A 145 -2.46 -2.69 -0.72
C ILE A 145 -1.22 -3.13 0.06
N ARG A 146 -0.55 -4.15 -0.46
CA ARG A 146 0.77 -4.57 0.02
C ARG A 146 1.91 -3.89 -0.73
N SER A 147 1.73 -3.65 -2.02
CA SER A 147 2.69 -2.91 -2.82
C SER A 147 2.05 -2.32 -4.06
N LEU A 148 2.45 -1.11 -4.42
CA LEU A 148 2.20 -0.53 -5.73
C LEU A 148 3.53 -0.15 -6.36
N LYS A 149 3.70 -0.44 -7.65
CA LYS A 149 4.90 -0.06 -8.38
C LYS A 149 4.52 0.54 -9.71
N SER A 150 5.22 1.60 -10.12
CA SER A 150 5.21 2.08 -11.49
C SER A 150 6.62 2.20 -12.03
N LEU A 151 6.77 1.94 -13.33
CA LEU A 151 7.98 2.25 -14.09
C LEU A 151 7.60 2.83 -15.44
N SER A 152 7.98 4.09 -15.65
CA SER A 152 7.78 4.84 -16.88
C SER A 152 9.00 4.74 -17.79
N TYR A 153 8.75 4.69 -19.09
CA TYR A 153 9.75 4.58 -20.15
C TYR A 153 9.71 5.81 -21.03
N PHE A 154 10.84 6.51 -21.12
CA PHE A 154 11.00 7.66 -22.00
C PHE A 154 12.07 7.36 -23.06
N ASP A 155 11.89 7.86 -24.28
CA ASP A 155 12.80 7.57 -25.40
C ASP A 155 14.19 8.21 -25.22
N ASP A 156 14.24 9.36 -24.57
CA ASP A 156 15.45 10.12 -24.28
C ASP A 156 16.17 9.65 -22.99
N ILE A 157 15.48 8.93 -22.12
CA ILE A 157 16.06 8.33 -20.92
C ILE A 157 16.41 6.88 -21.21
N ASN A 158 17.69 6.53 -21.19
CA ASN A 158 18.10 5.13 -21.28
C ASN A 158 17.80 4.39 -19.96
N VAL A 159 16.55 3.97 -19.81
CA VAL A 159 16.02 3.26 -18.64
C VAL A 159 16.87 2.03 -18.30
N ARG A 160 17.44 1.31 -19.28
CA ARG A 160 18.33 0.14 -19.03
C ARG A 160 19.65 0.50 -18.35
N SER A 161 20.18 1.69 -18.61
CA SER A 161 21.36 2.22 -17.94
C SER A 161 21.02 2.91 -16.62
N ASN A 162 19.75 3.33 -16.47
CA ASN A 162 19.22 3.84 -15.23
C ASN A 162 19.11 2.71 -14.22
N SER A 163 19.77 2.86 -13.08
CA SER A 163 19.74 1.85 -12.03
C SER A 163 18.42 1.79 -11.28
N ILE A 164 17.59 2.83 -11.36
CA ILE A 164 16.27 2.84 -10.73
C ILE A 164 15.44 1.69 -11.31
N SER A 165 15.40 1.58 -12.64
CA SER A 165 14.65 0.53 -13.34
C SER A 165 15.13 -0.89 -13.05
N ARG A 166 16.40 -1.05 -12.66
CA ARG A 166 16.96 -2.37 -12.30
C ARG A 166 16.55 -2.81 -10.90
N ASN A 167 16.14 -1.87 -10.06
CA ASN A 167 15.76 -2.12 -8.67
C ASN A 167 14.24 -2.30 -8.50
N ILE A 168 13.43 -1.82 -9.44
CA ILE A 168 11.98 -2.07 -9.45
C ILE A 168 11.72 -3.46 -10.04
N GLU A 169 11.45 -4.41 -9.15
CA GLU A 169 11.10 -5.79 -9.53
C GLU A 169 9.57 -5.98 -9.48
N PHE A 170 9.02 -6.48 -10.57
CA PHE A 170 7.61 -6.81 -10.74
C PHE A 170 7.43 -8.34 -10.69
N ASP A 171 6.32 -8.77 -10.11
CA ASP A 171 5.88 -10.15 -9.98
C ASP A 171 4.97 -10.55 -11.13
N TYR A 172 5.54 -10.72 -12.31
CA TYR A 172 4.79 -11.09 -13.51
C TYR A 172 4.18 -12.50 -13.43
N PRO A 173 3.08 -12.77 -14.16
CA PRO A 173 2.61 -14.12 -14.39
C PRO A 173 3.69 -15.03 -15.00
N ARG A 174 3.52 -16.34 -14.82
CA ARG A 174 4.48 -17.34 -15.32
C ARG A 174 4.75 -17.18 -16.82
N GLY A 175 6.02 -17.22 -17.21
CA GLY A 175 6.44 -17.11 -18.61
C GLY A 175 6.48 -15.68 -19.16
N ILE A 176 6.02 -14.70 -18.37
CA ILE A 176 6.12 -13.28 -18.67
C ILE A 176 7.28 -12.71 -17.84
N ILE A 177 8.09 -11.85 -18.46
CA ILE A 177 9.19 -11.12 -17.85
C ILE A 177 9.19 -9.69 -18.39
N GLN A 178 9.72 -8.75 -17.61
CA GLN A 178 9.80 -7.33 -18.00
C GLN A 178 10.44 -7.11 -19.38
N ARG A 179 11.41 -7.97 -19.77
CA ARG A 179 12.06 -7.90 -21.08
C ARG A 179 11.11 -8.09 -22.26
N ASN A 180 9.95 -8.73 -22.05
CA ASN A 180 8.93 -8.84 -23.08
C ASN A 180 8.39 -7.47 -23.49
N PHE A 181 8.31 -6.51 -22.56
CA PHE A 181 7.70 -5.20 -22.83
C PHE A 181 8.66 -4.17 -23.41
N LYS A 182 9.96 -4.48 -23.47
CA LYS A 182 10.97 -3.47 -23.79
C LYS A 182 10.72 -2.80 -25.15
N ASN A 183 10.87 -1.47 -25.17
CA ASN A 183 10.71 -0.56 -26.31
C ASN A 183 9.26 -0.42 -26.84
N ASN A 184 8.33 -1.22 -26.32
CA ASN A 184 6.94 -1.29 -26.80
C ASN A 184 5.93 -0.65 -25.84
N VAL A 185 6.40 -0.19 -24.68
CA VAL A 185 5.56 0.33 -23.60
C VAL A 185 6.03 1.70 -23.17
N ASP A 186 5.06 2.50 -22.73
CA ASP A 186 5.28 3.80 -22.10
C ASP A 186 5.35 3.66 -20.57
N GLU A 187 4.55 2.75 -20.00
CA GLU A 187 4.48 2.60 -18.55
C GLU A 187 4.02 1.19 -18.16
N ILE A 188 4.57 0.68 -17.06
CA ILE A 188 4.15 -0.56 -16.41
C ILE A 188 3.81 -0.24 -14.96
N VAL A 189 2.62 -0.60 -14.55
CA VAL A 189 2.13 -0.52 -13.17
C VAL A 189 1.86 -1.91 -12.63
N GLU A 190 2.15 -2.13 -11.34
CA GLU A 190 1.75 -3.32 -10.57
C GLU A 190 1.04 -2.89 -9.29
N GLY A 191 -0.10 -3.52 -9.00
CA GLY A 191 -0.75 -3.48 -7.70
C GLY A 191 -0.79 -4.87 -7.08
N LYS A 192 -0.29 -5.01 -5.85
CA LYS A 192 -0.40 -6.21 -5.03
C LYS A 192 -1.35 -5.97 -3.87
N TYR A 193 -2.36 -6.80 -3.79
CA TYR A 193 -3.44 -6.71 -2.82
C TYR A 193 -3.44 -7.94 -1.92
N VAL A 194 -3.78 -7.77 -0.65
CA VAL A 194 -3.96 -8.87 0.30
C VAL A 194 -5.28 -8.71 1.04
N GLU A 195 -6.10 -9.76 1.08
CA GLU A 195 -7.29 -9.77 1.92
C GLU A 195 -6.86 -10.17 3.35
N PRO A 196 -7.08 -9.31 4.37
CA PRO A 196 -6.50 -9.49 5.71
C PRO A 196 -6.90 -10.78 6.42
N PHE A 197 -8.08 -11.32 6.10
CA PHE A 197 -8.73 -12.39 6.85
C PHE A 197 -8.35 -13.80 6.38
N SER A 198 -8.38 -14.05 5.07
CA SER A 198 -8.01 -15.35 4.48
C SER A 198 -6.59 -15.38 3.91
N LYS A 199 -5.89 -14.23 3.89
CA LYS A 199 -4.54 -14.03 3.30
C LYS A 199 -4.50 -14.34 1.80
N THR A 200 -5.62 -14.12 1.12
CA THR A 200 -5.65 -14.20 -0.34
C THR A 200 -4.86 -13.05 -0.92
N GLU A 201 -3.91 -13.35 -1.79
CA GLU A 201 -3.10 -12.36 -2.49
C GLU A 201 -3.55 -12.28 -3.95
N LEU A 202 -3.59 -11.07 -4.47
CA LEU A 202 -3.93 -10.78 -5.85
C LEU A 202 -2.94 -9.75 -6.40
N THR A 203 -2.42 -10.00 -7.60
CA THR A 203 -1.50 -9.11 -8.31
C THR A 203 -2.10 -8.72 -9.65
N ILE A 204 -2.10 -7.42 -9.93
CA ILE A 204 -2.54 -6.84 -11.21
C ILE A 204 -1.39 -6.07 -11.82
N HIS A 205 -1.13 -6.29 -13.10
CA HIS A 205 -0.31 -5.40 -13.91
C HIS A 205 -1.20 -4.64 -14.88
N LEU A 206 -0.98 -3.34 -15.00
CA LEU A 206 -1.47 -2.54 -16.11
C LEU A 206 -0.26 -2.10 -16.94
N VAL A 207 -0.28 -2.41 -18.23
CA VAL A 207 0.83 -2.15 -19.14
C VAL A 207 0.33 -1.27 -20.28
N LYS A 208 0.76 -0.01 -20.29
CA LYS A 208 0.43 0.95 -21.33
C LYS A 208 1.42 0.83 -22.49
N LEU A 209 0.91 0.45 -23.65
CA LEU A 209 1.69 0.28 -24.87
C LEU A 209 1.83 1.59 -25.63
N LYS A 210 2.96 1.72 -26.32
CA LYS A 210 3.17 2.77 -27.33
C LYS A 210 2.22 2.58 -28.49
N GLU A 211 1.78 3.67 -29.11
CA GLU A 211 0.98 3.59 -30.35
C GLU A 211 1.67 2.76 -31.44
N LYS A 212 2.99 2.93 -31.57
CA LYS A 212 3.84 2.09 -32.42
C LYS A 212 4.49 1.04 -31.56
N ASN A 213 3.92 -0.16 -31.56
CA ASN A 213 4.46 -1.31 -30.86
C ASN A 213 4.45 -2.56 -31.75
N ASP A 214 5.26 -3.56 -31.39
CA ASP A 214 5.40 -4.83 -32.12
C ASP A 214 4.18 -5.77 -31.93
N TYR A 215 3.33 -5.48 -30.95
CA TYR A 215 2.16 -6.25 -30.57
C TYR A 215 0.91 -5.69 -31.27
N LYS A 216 0.76 -6.01 -32.56
CA LYS A 216 -0.48 -5.76 -33.33
C LYS A 216 -1.66 -6.59 -32.77
N GLU A 217 -2.79 -6.66 -33.50
CA GLU A 217 -3.98 -7.46 -33.14
C GLU A 217 -3.63 -8.82 -32.50
N GLY A 218 -4.14 -9.09 -31.30
CA GLY A 218 -3.88 -10.31 -30.53
C GLY A 218 -2.78 -10.21 -29.47
N LEU A 219 -2.61 -9.04 -28.85
CA LEU A 219 -1.69 -8.83 -27.73
C LEU A 219 -2.04 -9.77 -26.57
N SER A 220 -3.30 -9.80 -26.17
CA SER A 220 -3.80 -10.69 -25.10
C SER A 220 -3.49 -12.17 -25.42
N LYS A 221 -3.68 -12.58 -26.68
CA LYS A 221 -3.39 -13.93 -27.16
C LYS A 221 -1.90 -14.26 -27.04
N ALA A 222 -1.01 -13.38 -27.50
CA ALA A 222 0.42 -13.60 -27.44
C ALA A 222 0.92 -13.82 -26.00
N PHE A 223 0.41 -13.06 -25.04
CA PHE A 223 0.76 -13.23 -23.62
C PHE A 223 0.09 -14.45 -22.99
N SER A 224 -1.15 -14.79 -23.36
CA SER A 224 -1.81 -16.02 -22.91
C SER A 224 -1.04 -17.29 -23.34
N GLU A 225 -0.54 -17.32 -24.57
CA GLU A 225 0.26 -18.43 -25.09
C GLU A 225 1.61 -18.56 -24.39
N ARG A 226 2.23 -17.43 -23.99
CA ARG A 226 3.46 -17.44 -23.19
C ARG A 226 3.25 -18.09 -21.83
N ILE A 227 2.13 -17.81 -21.16
CA ILE A 227 1.78 -18.43 -19.88
C ILE A 227 1.59 -19.94 -20.06
N LEU A 228 0.77 -20.33 -21.05
CA LEU A 228 0.52 -21.74 -21.37
C LEU A 228 1.81 -22.51 -21.66
N LYS A 229 2.66 -21.96 -22.53
CA LYS A 229 3.90 -22.59 -23.02
C LYS A 229 5.08 -22.42 -22.07
N SER A 230 4.89 -21.79 -20.90
CA SER A 230 6.00 -21.51 -19.97
C SER A 230 6.69 -22.78 -19.47
N LYS A 231 5.95 -23.88 -19.30
CA LYS A 231 6.44 -25.25 -19.09
C LYS A 231 5.43 -26.27 -19.65
N ARG A 232 5.74 -27.56 -19.53
CA ARG A 232 4.78 -28.65 -19.76
C ARG A 232 4.01 -28.93 -18.46
N TYR A 233 2.75 -28.49 -18.42
CA TYR A 233 1.85 -28.73 -17.28
C TYR A 233 0.86 -29.86 -17.59
N LYS A 234 0.27 -30.49 -16.57
CA LYS A 234 -0.76 -31.53 -16.79
C LYS A 234 -2.10 -30.93 -17.24
N ILE A 235 -2.40 -29.73 -16.76
CA ILE A 235 -3.57 -28.92 -17.10
C ILE A 235 -3.04 -27.66 -17.77
N GLN A 236 -3.53 -27.41 -18.98
CA GLN A 236 -3.24 -26.24 -19.81
C GLN A 236 -4.51 -25.90 -20.58
N LYS A 237 -5.24 -24.88 -20.11
CA LYS A 237 -6.50 -24.45 -20.71
C LYS A 237 -6.46 -22.94 -20.93
N SER A 238 -7.00 -22.49 -22.07
CA SER A 238 -7.24 -21.07 -22.33
C SER A 238 -8.67 -20.93 -22.85
N GLU A 239 -9.39 -19.95 -22.31
CA GLU A 239 -10.77 -19.65 -22.69
C GLU A 239 -10.89 -18.15 -22.92
N GLU A 240 -11.61 -17.78 -23.99
CA GLU A 240 -11.89 -16.37 -24.28
C GLU A 240 -12.84 -15.79 -23.25
N ILE A 241 -12.60 -14.54 -22.86
CA ILE A 241 -13.38 -13.81 -21.89
C ILE A 241 -13.54 -12.35 -22.32
N VAL A 242 -14.64 -11.76 -21.87
CA VAL A 242 -14.92 -10.33 -22.00
C VAL A 242 -15.24 -9.80 -20.62
N ILE A 243 -14.66 -8.65 -20.29
CA ILE A 243 -14.89 -7.92 -19.04
C ILE A 243 -15.43 -6.55 -19.42
N ASP A 244 -16.67 -6.31 -19.02
CA ASP A 244 -17.30 -5.00 -19.16
C ASP A 244 -16.77 -4.08 -18.05
N ASN A 245 -15.84 -3.21 -18.40
CA ASN A 245 -15.24 -2.16 -17.58
C ASN A 245 -15.01 -0.90 -18.44
N ASP A 246 -14.48 0.17 -17.86
CA ASP A 246 -14.27 1.45 -18.56
C ASP A 246 -13.35 1.34 -19.79
N TRP A 247 -12.52 0.31 -19.86
CA TRP A 247 -11.62 0.02 -20.98
C TRP A 247 -12.16 -1.02 -21.98
N GLN A 248 -13.36 -1.56 -21.73
CA GLN A 248 -14.04 -2.57 -22.56
C GLN A 248 -13.09 -3.73 -22.90
N MET A 249 -12.56 -4.37 -21.87
CA MET A 249 -11.46 -5.33 -22.01
C MET A 249 -11.92 -6.72 -22.51
N ASN A 250 -11.14 -7.33 -23.39
CA ASN A 250 -11.33 -8.71 -23.85
C ASN A 250 -10.00 -9.49 -23.79
N GLY A 251 -10.05 -10.81 -23.88
CA GLY A 251 -8.82 -11.62 -23.90
C GLY A 251 -9.05 -13.04 -23.41
N TYR A 252 -8.17 -13.52 -22.53
CA TYR A 252 -8.10 -14.94 -22.17
C TYR A 252 -7.99 -15.18 -20.67
N GLN A 253 -8.78 -16.15 -20.19
CA GLN A 253 -8.53 -16.84 -18.93
C GLN A 253 -7.61 -18.02 -19.20
N VAL A 254 -6.42 -18.03 -18.59
CA VAL A 254 -5.45 -19.12 -18.71
C VAL A 254 -5.38 -19.90 -17.41
N THR A 255 -5.59 -21.21 -17.47
CA THR A 255 -5.48 -22.09 -16.30
C THR A 255 -4.37 -23.12 -16.50
N ILE A 256 -3.41 -23.14 -15.56
CA ILE A 256 -2.27 -24.08 -15.55
C ILE A 256 -2.09 -24.69 -14.15
N ASN A 257 -1.35 -25.81 -14.06
CA ASN A 257 -1.05 -26.45 -12.77
C ASN A 257 0.46 -26.59 -12.50
N PRO A 258 1.18 -25.50 -12.15
CA PRO A 258 2.61 -25.57 -11.84
C PRO A 258 2.94 -26.41 -10.60
N LYS A 259 2.09 -26.35 -9.58
CA LYS A 259 2.10 -27.20 -8.38
C LYS A 259 0.65 -27.48 -7.98
N GLU A 260 -0.08 -26.38 -7.78
CA GLU A 260 -1.53 -26.32 -7.64
C GLU A 260 -2.14 -25.68 -8.88
N LEU A 261 -3.46 -25.81 -9.03
CA LEU A 261 -4.20 -25.12 -10.08
C LEU A 261 -4.09 -23.60 -9.88
N ARG A 262 -3.82 -22.88 -10.96
CA ARG A 262 -3.72 -21.42 -10.99
C ARG A 262 -4.42 -20.91 -12.24
N SER A 263 -5.22 -19.87 -12.06
CA SER A 263 -5.84 -19.15 -13.17
C SER A 263 -5.28 -17.74 -13.25
N TYR A 264 -5.19 -17.24 -14.47
CA TYR A 264 -4.65 -15.94 -14.84
C TYR A 264 -5.66 -15.29 -15.78
N LEU A 265 -5.86 -13.98 -15.69
CA LEU A 265 -6.53 -13.21 -16.74
C LEU A 265 -5.48 -12.43 -17.52
N VAL A 266 -5.58 -12.49 -18.84
CA VAL A 266 -4.77 -11.73 -19.78
C VAL A 266 -5.72 -10.97 -20.68
N LEU A 267 -5.83 -9.67 -20.46
CA LEU A 267 -6.86 -8.81 -21.03
C LEU A 267 -6.23 -7.66 -21.81
N GLU A 268 -6.77 -7.34 -22.98
CA GLU A 268 -6.42 -6.14 -23.76
C GLU A 268 -7.62 -5.19 -23.83
N SER A 269 -7.36 -3.89 -23.78
CA SER A 269 -8.39 -2.87 -23.98
C SER A 269 -8.89 -2.86 -25.42
N ALA A 270 -10.09 -2.28 -25.64
CA ALA A 270 -10.62 -2.08 -26.98
C ALA A 270 -9.71 -1.24 -27.90
N SER A 271 -8.89 -0.36 -27.33
CA SER A 271 -7.90 0.42 -28.07
C SER A 271 -6.66 -0.38 -28.49
N GLY A 272 -6.42 -1.55 -27.90
CA GLY A 272 -5.19 -2.34 -28.08
C GLY A 272 -3.94 -1.70 -27.46
N LEU A 273 -4.10 -0.64 -26.65
CA LEU A 273 -2.99 0.12 -26.06
C LEU A 273 -2.82 -0.12 -24.55
N LEU A 274 -3.65 -0.95 -23.94
CA LEU A 274 -3.55 -1.32 -22.54
C LEU A 274 -3.69 -2.84 -22.40
N LEU A 275 -2.72 -3.45 -21.72
CA LEU A 275 -2.75 -4.86 -21.33
C LEU A 275 -2.90 -4.97 -19.81
N ALA A 276 -3.90 -5.71 -19.34
CA ALA A 276 -4.06 -6.08 -17.94
C ALA A 276 -3.69 -7.56 -17.73
N LEU A 277 -2.82 -7.81 -16.76
CA LEU A 277 -2.44 -9.16 -16.32
C LEU A 277 -2.88 -9.34 -14.87
N ILE A 278 -3.69 -10.34 -14.58
CA ILE A 278 -4.28 -10.52 -13.25
C ILE A 278 -3.99 -11.95 -12.78
N GLN A 279 -3.46 -12.09 -11.57
CA GLN A 279 -3.18 -13.38 -10.95
C GLN A 279 -3.50 -13.37 -9.46
N SER A 280 -3.72 -14.56 -8.89
CA SER A 280 -3.90 -14.74 -7.45
C SER A 280 -3.13 -15.96 -6.95
N ASN A 281 -2.79 -15.94 -5.66
CA ASN A 281 -2.29 -17.10 -4.93
C ASN A 281 -3.36 -18.17 -4.67
N LYS A 282 -4.62 -17.96 -5.08
CA LYS A 282 -5.73 -18.94 -5.10
C LYS A 282 -6.24 -19.14 -6.52
N ASN A 283 -6.86 -20.30 -6.77
CA ASN A 283 -7.55 -20.56 -8.04
C ASN A 283 -9.00 -20.08 -7.97
N ASP A 284 -9.20 -18.77 -7.91
CA ASP A 284 -10.53 -18.16 -7.85
C ASP A 284 -10.72 -17.20 -9.03
N VAL A 285 -11.34 -17.71 -10.08
CA VAL A 285 -11.62 -16.93 -11.30
C VAL A 285 -12.64 -15.82 -11.05
N HIS A 286 -13.59 -16.03 -10.12
CA HIS A 286 -14.59 -15.01 -9.81
C HIS A 286 -13.95 -13.78 -9.17
N LEU A 287 -13.01 -14.00 -8.25
CA LEU A 287 -12.20 -12.95 -7.66
C LEU A 287 -11.38 -12.18 -8.72
N LEU A 288 -10.72 -12.89 -9.64
CA LEU A 288 -9.94 -12.21 -10.69
C LEU A 288 -10.85 -11.34 -11.57
N LYS A 289 -12.05 -11.84 -11.93
CA LYS A 289 -13.02 -11.11 -12.72
C LYS A 289 -13.61 -9.92 -11.97
N SER A 290 -13.85 -10.02 -10.67
CA SER A 290 -14.37 -8.90 -9.88
C SER A 290 -13.37 -7.75 -9.82
N PHE A 291 -12.08 -8.06 -9.63
CA PHE A 291 -11.02 -7.03 -9.71
C PHE A 291 -10.89 -6.44 -11.11
N ALA A 292 -10.98 -7.27 -12.17
CA ALA A 292 -10.89 -6.80 -13.55
C ALA A 292 -11.99 -5.79 -13.92
N LYS A 293 -13.20 -5.97 -13.38
CA LYS A 293 -14.34 -5.07 -13.60
C LYS A 293 -14.11 -3.66 -13.09
N ASN A 294 -13.34 -3.52 -12.03
CA ASN A 294 -13.06 -2.23 -11.40
C ASN A 294 -11.82 -1.52 -11.99
N ILE A 295 -11.18 -2.09 -13.02
CA ILE A 295 -10.06 -1.43 -13.70
C ILE A 295 -10.58 -0.22 -14.48
N GLY A 296 -9.96 0.94 -14.26
CA GLY A 296 -10.31 2.19 -14.91
C GLY A 296 -11.35 3.03 -14.17
N ASP A 297 -11.96 2.48 -13.11
CA ASP A 297 -12.80 3.27 -12.21
C ASP A 297 -11.93 4.39 -11.61
N ARG A 298 -12.37 5.64 -11.78
CA ARG A 298 -11.49 6.80 -11.53
C ARG A 298 -11.15 6.90 -10.06
N HIS A 299 -9.87 7.15 -9.77
CA HIS A 299 -9.36 7.37 -8.41
C HIS A 299 -9.44 6.15 -7.48
N ALA A 300 -9.42 4.95 -8.04
CA ALA A 300 -9.61 3.74 -7.26
C ALA A 300 -8.41 3.42 -6.33
N VAL A 301 -7.17 3.69 -6.74
CA VAL A 301 -6.01 3.36 -5.88
C VAL A 301 -5.74 4.41 -4.78
N ASP A 302 -6.15 5.66 -4.98
CA ASP A 302 -6.10 6.75 -4.00
C ASP A 302 -7.30 6.73 -3.02
N GLU A 303 -8.23 5.79 -3.17
CA GLU A 303 -9.21 5.45 -2.12
C GLU A 303 -8.57 4.67 -0.96
N TYR A 304 -7.39 4.07 -1.15
CA TYR A 304 -6.66 3.44 -0.06
C TYR A 304 -5.98 4.49 0.82
N ASN A 305 -6.43 4.62 2.08
CA ASN A 305 -5.98 5.66 3.00
C ASN A 305 -4.46 5.70 3.18
N SER A 306 -3.78 4.57 3.30
CA SER A 306 -2.32 4.52 3.42
C SER A 306 -1.58 5.11 2.21
N VAL A 307 -2.08 4.86 1.00
CA VAL A 307 -1.53 5.43 -0.24
C VAL A 307 -1.87 6.90 -0.34
N LYS A 308 -3.13 7.25 -0.05
CA LYS A 308 -3.65 8.62 -0.10
C LYS A 308 -2.90 9.55 0.83
N ARG A 309 -2.65 9.15 2.09
CA ARG A 309 -1.90 9.93 3.09
C ARG A 309 -0.50 10.26 2.59
N LEU A 310 0.26 9.25 2.17
CA LEU A 310 1.64 9.43 1.71
C LEU A 310 1.73 10.26 0.42
N LEU A 311 0.81 10.06 -0.53
CA LEU A 311 0.70 10.90 -1.72
C LEU A 311 0.31 12.34 -1.37
N GLY A 312 -0.57 12.51 -0.38
CA GLY A 312 -1.04 13.81 0.09
C GLY A 312 0.06 14.65 0.72
N SER A 313 1.08 14.03 1.31
CA SER A 313 2.23 14.75 1.84
C SER A 313 3.20 15.29 0.78
N PHE A 314 3.16 14.76 -0.45
CA PHE A 314 4.01 15.25 -1.54
C PHE A 314 3.53 16.57 -2.14
N PRO A 315 4.39 17.29 -2.89
CA PRO A 315 4.02 18.56 -3.53
C PRO A 315 2.87 18.40 -4.54
N ASP A 316 2.02 19.43 -4.64
CA ASP A 316 0.87 19.46 -5.56
C ASP A 316 1.26 19.28 -7.03
N ALA A 317 2.38 19.90 -7.42
CA ALA A 317 2.89 19.91 -8.78
C ALA A 317 4.38 19.61 -8.80
N LEU A 318 4.81 18.91 -9.84
CA LEU A 318 6.22 18.67 -10.13
C LEU A 318 6.81 19.87 -10.86
N ASN A 319 8.12 20.10 -10.72
CA ASN A 319 8.77 21.10 -11.55
C ASN A 319 8.72 20.67 -13.03
N PRO A 320 8.59 21.60 -13.99
CA PRO A 320 8.52 21.26 -15.42
C PRO A 320 9.74 20.47 -15.94
N THR A 321 10.88 20.56 -15.26
CA THR A 321 12.12 19.83 -15.59
C THR A 321 12.17 18.42 -15.00
N GLU A 322 11.19 18.04 -14.18
CA GLU A 322 11.13 16.76 -13.48
C GLU A 322 10.14 15.81 -14.14
N ARG A 323 10.58 14.57 -14.36
CA ARG A 323 9.72 13.48 -14.83
C ARG A 323 9.81 12.31 -13.86
N MET A 324 8.68 11.87 -13.34
CA MET A 324 8.64 10.66 -12.53
C MET A 324 8.99 9.47 -13.41
N ILE A 325 10.00 8.71 -13.02
CA ILE A 325 10.42 7.47 -13.70
C ILE A 325 9.86 6.26 -12.98
N ALA A 326 9.76 6.32 -11.66
CA ALA A 326 9.29 5.18 -10.87
C ALA A 326 8.55 5.62 -9.62
N PHE A 327 7.62 4.76 -9.23
CA PHE A 327 6.82 4.84 -8.01
C PHE A 327 6.97 3.50 -7.29
N ASP A 328 7.22 3.51 -5.98
CA ASP A 328 7.35 2.30 -5.18
C ASP A 328 6.71 2.52 -3.81
N PHE A 329 5.49 2.00 -3.65
CA PHE A 329 4.79 1.89 -2.38
C PHE A 329 4.92 0.46 -1.86
N THR A 330 5.20 0.31 -0.58
CA THR A 330 5.29 -1.00 0.08
C THR A 330 4.81 -0.94 1.52
N THR A 331 4.10 -1.98 1.94
CA THR A 331 3.94 -2.33 3.36
C THR A 331 5.18 -3.10 3.83
N LYS A 332 5.72 -2.73 4.99
CA LYS A 332 6.97 -3.28 5.51
C LYS A 332 6.77 -4.63 6.20
N ASP A 333 7.60 -5.59 5.80
CA ASP A 333 7.51 -6.98 6.27
C ASP A 333 8.72 -7.41 7.12
N SER A 334 9.79 -6.61 7.13
CA SER A 334 11.07 -7.02 7.71
C SER A 334 11.02 -6.98 9.24
N ARG A 335 11.37 -8.11 9.87
CA ARG A 335 11.52 -8.24 11.34
C ARG A 335 12.96 -8.14 11.82
N ARG A 336 13.90 -7.72 10.96
CA ARG A 336 15.33 -7.67 11.28
C ARG A 336 15.81 -6.24 11.42
N GLY A 337 16.37 -5.90 12.57
CA GLY A 337 16.89 -4.57 12.88
C GLY A 337 16.44 -4.10 14.26
N LYS A 338 17.07 -3.04 14.78
CA LYS A 338 16.75 -2.51 16.13
C LYS A 338 15.33 -1.95 16.24
N THR A 339 14.82 -1.40 15.15
CA THR A 339 13.48 -0.76 15.06
C THR A 339 12.50 -1.62 14.26
N ALA A 340 12.88 -2.82 13.85
CA ALA A 340 12.14 -3.56 12.83
C ALA A 340 10.71 -3.91 13.26
N LEU A 341 10.48 -4.26 14.52
CA LEU A 341 9.15 -4.59 15.03
C LEU A 341 8.20 -3.38 15.05
N LEU A 342 8.71 -2.19 15.36
CA LEU A 342 7.98 -0.92 15.27
C LEU A 342 7.58 -0.59 13.82
N GLU A 343 8.32 -1.12 12.85
CA GLU A 343 8.13 -0.85 11.42
C GLU A 343 7.28 -1.91 10.70
N VAL A 344 7.06 -3.09 11.26
CA VAL A 344 6.25 -4.13 10.60
C VAL A 344 4.83 -3.62 10.38
N GLY A 345 4.30 -3.79 9.17
CA GLY A 345 2.96 -3.32 8.79
C GLY A 345 2.88 -1.83 8.48
N GLN A 346 3.95 -1.07 8.74
CA GLN A 346 4.02 0.35 8.38
C GLN A 346 4.24 0.50 6.88
N THR A 347 3.80 1.62 6.32
CA THR A 347 3.85 1.84 4.87
C THR A 347 4.98 2.80 4.51
N GLN A 348 5.50 2.65 3.30
CA GLN A 348 6.53 3.52 2.75
C GLN A 348 6.22 3.79 1.29
N LEU A 349 6.44 5.04 0.87
CA LEU A 349 6.35 5.47 -0.50
C LEU A 349 7.69 6.08 -0.94
N SER A 350 8.14 5.73 -2.14
CA SER A 350 9.30 6.30 -2.81
C SER A 350 8.98 6.68 -4.25
N CYS A 351 9.19 7.94 -4.60
CA CYS A 351 9.02 8.47 -5.95
C CYS A 351 10.37 8.92 -6.51
N TYR A 352 10.69 8.45 -7.71
CA TYR A 352 11.96 8.70 -8.37
C TYR A 352 11.75 9.63 -9.56
N PHE A 353 12.44 10.76 -9.57
CA PHE A 353 12.33 11.79 -10.60
C PHE A 353 13.65 11.94 -11.35
N GLU A 354 13.61 11.98 -12.67
CA GLU A 354 14.73 12.50 -13.46
C GLU A 354 14.54 13.98 -13.68
N ASN A 355 15.54 14.76 -13.27
CA ASN A 355 15.68 16.15 -13.66
C ASN A 355 16.70 16.26 -14.81
N SER A 356 16.35 16.97 -15.88
CA SER A 356 17.23 17.13 -17.05
C SER A 356 18.55 17.86 -16.76
N GLU A 357 18.57 18.69 -15.72
CA GLU A 357 19.70 19.56 -15.37
C GLU A 357 20.48 19.03 -14.17
N ARG A 358 19.76 18.53 -13.14
CA ARG A 358 20.32 18.13 -11.85
C ARG A 358 20.42 16.63 -11.64
N GLY A 359 19.96 15.81 -12.60
CA GLY A 359 19.96 14.35 -12.49
C GLY A 359 18.84 13.82 -11.58
N THR A 360 19.05 12.65 -10.98
CA THR A 360 17.97 11.94 -10.28
C THR A 360 17.74 12.43 -8.85
N LEU A 361 16.49 12.75 -8.55
CA LEU A 361 15.96 13.10 -7.22
C LEU A 361 15.02 12.00 -6.72
N VAL A 362 14.99 11.77 -5.41
CA VAL A 362 14.08 10.81 -4.77
C VAL A 362 13.35 11.45 -3.61
N TYR A 363 12.03 11.33 -3.60
CA TYR A 363 11.18 11.62 -2.46
C TYR A 363 10.79 10.31 -1.78
N GLN A 364 11.02 10.21 -0.48
CA GLN A 364 10.66 9.04 0.31
C GLN A 364 9.95 9.47 1.59
N LEU A 365 8.84 8.81 1.90
CA LEU A 365 8.08 8.98 3.13
C LEU A 365 7.74 7.61 3.71
N GLU A 366 7.85 7.48 5.03
CA GLU A 366 7.44 6.31 5.80
C GLU A 366 6.31 6.75 6.72
N ASN A 367 5.17 6.05 6.69
CA ASN A 367 4.02 6.34 7.54
C ASN A 367 4.07 5.51 8.82
N PHE A 368 3.83 6.13 9.98
CA PHE A 368 3.77 5.44 11.27
C PHE A 368 2.50 5.74 12.06
N ASN A 369 1.83 6.88 11.78
CA ASN A 369 0.59 7.35 12.45
C ASN A 369 0.65 7.31 14.01
N ASP A 370 1.85 7.42 14.58
CA ASP A 370 2.10 7.45 16.02
C ASP A 370 3.41 8.19 16.30
N GLU A 371 3.29 9.38 16.87
CA GLU A 371 4.40 10.30 17.14
C GLU A 371 5.49 9.67 18.02
N ASN A 372 5.10 8.92 19.05
CA ASN A 372 6.04 8.25 19.95
C ASN A 372 6.88 7.20 19.21
N THR A 373 6.24 6.41 18.34
CA THR A 373 6.93 5.46 17.48
C THR A 373 7.89 6.16 16.52
N ILE A 374 7.47 7.29 15.92
CA ILE A 374 8.31 8.09 15.01
C ILE A 374 9.57 8.58 15.71
N ASP A 375 9.43 9.29 16.84
CA ASP A 375 10.55 9.84 17.58
C ASP A 375 11.54 8.74 17.99
N LYS A 376 11.02 7.60 18.43
CA LYS A 376 11.83 6.44 18.79
C LYS A 376 12.58 5.88 17.59
N ILE A 377 11.93 5.69 16.45
CA ILE A 377 12.57 5.17 15.24
C ILE A 377 13.62 6.16 14.72
N PHE A 378 13.27 7.44 14.62
CA PHE A 378 14.13 8.49 14.10
C PHE A 378 15.39 8.65 14.95
N ARG A 379 15.23 8.76 16.28
CA ARG A 379 16.36 8.84 17.23
C ARG A 379 17.24 7.59 17.15
N ASN A 380 16.66 6.39 17.05
CA ASN A 380 17.44 5.15 16.95
C ASN A 380 18.23 5.06 15.64
N ARG A 381 17.65 5.47 14.51
CA ARG A 381 18.30 5.43 13.20
C ARG A 381 19.38 6.50 13.06
N TYR A 382 19.15 7.69 13.63
CA TYR A 382 19.93 8.88 13.33
C TYR A 382 20.63 9.51 14.54
N SER A 383 20.63 8.88 15.72
CA SER A 383 21.30 9.38 16.94
C SER A 383 22.69 9.95 16.69
N ARG A 384 23.54 9.24 15.93
CA ARG A 384 24.90 9.72 15.60
C ARG A 384 24.93 11.06 14.88
N TYR A 385 23.94 11.33 14.01
CA TYR A 385 23.85 12.60 13.29
C TYR A 385 23.18 13.67 14.14
N LEU A 386 22.16 13.30 14.90
CA LEU A 386 21.48 14.21 15.82
C LEU A 386 22.40 14.70 16.95
N ASP A 387 23.40 13.91 17.33
CA ASP A 387 24.33 14.26 18.41
C ASP A 387 25.64 14.91 17.92
N ASP A 388 25.88 14.97 16.60
CA ASP A 388 27.09 15.55 16.02
C ASP A 388 26.93 17.07 15.81
N PRO A 389 27.75 17.92 16.46
CA PRO A 389 27.67 19.38 16.29
C PRO A 389 28.09 19.86 14.89
N ASN A 390 28.72 19.02 14.08
CA ASN A 390 29.13 19.35 12.71
C ASN A 390 28.05 19.02 11.67
N VAL A 391 26.97 18.35 12.07
CA VAL A 391 25.82 18.11 11.19
C VAL A 391 24.98 19.36 11.14
N GLU A 392 24.73 19.84 9.93
CA GLU A 392 23.87 20.98 9.69
C GLU A 392 22.41 20.58 9.89
N LYS A 393 21.81 21.13 10.95
CA LYS A 393 20.43 20.90 11.35
C LYS A 393 19.56 22.05 10.88
N VAL A 394 18.33 21.72 10.52
CA VAL A 394 17.27 22.66 10.18
C VAL A 394 16.03 22.28 10.96
N LEU A 395 15.23 23.27 11.36
CA LEU A 395 13.98 23.02 12.05
C LEU A 395 12.82 22.98 11.05
N LEU A 396 12.03 21.92 11.14
CA LEU A 396 10.75 21.77 10.45
C LEU A 396 9.65 21.91 11.51
N GLY A 397 9.06 23.10 11.63
CA GLY A 397 8.29 23.46 12.83
C GLY A 397 9.16 23.32 14.09
N ASN A 398 8.72 22.46 15.02
CA ASN A 398 9.46 22.12 16.25
C ASN A 398 10.21 20.78 16.16
N ARG A 399 10.32 20.16 14.98
CA ARG A 399 10.97 18.85 14.78
C ARG A 399 12.34 18.98 14.11
N ASP A 400 13.17 17.97 14.37
CA ASP A 400 14.49 17.83 13.77
C ASP A 400 14.42 17.50 12.27
N ALA A 401 15.13 18.29 11.48
CA ALA A 401 15.59 17.93 10.15
C ALA A 401 17.10 18.16 10.03
N PHE A 402 17.78 17.45 9.15
CA PHE A 402 19.22 17.64 8.96
C PHE A 402 19.69 17.22 7.57
N PHE A 403 20.82 17.80 7.16
CA PHE A 403 21.50 17.41 5.93
C PHE A 403 22.46 16.25 6.16
N TYR A 404 22.35 15.25 5.30
CA TYR A 404 23.25 14.12 5.24
C TYR A 404 24.17 14.24 4.04
N LYS A 405 25.49 14.26 4.30
CA LYS A 405 26.55 14.29 3.29
C LYS A 405 27.25 12.94 3.23
N THR A 406 27.58 12.46 2.04
CA THR A 406 28.35 11.22 1.83
C THR A 406 29.52 11.45 0.89
N ARG A 407 30.56 10.64 1.04
CA ARG A 407 31.72 10.71 0.15
C ARG A 407 31.44 9.93 -1.13
N ARG A 408 31.28 10.62 -2.25
CA ARG A 408 31.03 10.01 -3.56
C ARG A 408 31.78 10.73 -4.68
N ARG A 409 31.82 10.10 -5.86
CA ARG A 409 32.51 10.66 -7.01
C ARG A 409 31.66 11.76 -7.62
N ASN A 410 32.16 13.00 -7.61
CA ASN A 410 31.50 14.13 -8.24
C ASN A 410 31.30 13.84 -9.75
N PRO A 411 30.07 13.96 -10.29
CA PRO A 411 29.78 13.66 -11.69
C PRO A 411 30.57 14.51 -12.69
N GLU A 412 30.86 15.76 -12.35
CA GLU A 412 31.57 16.72 -13.19
C GLU A 412 33.08 16.55 -13.08
N THR A 413 33.63 16.60 -11.86
CA THR A 413 35.09 16.60 -11.65
C THR A 413 35.69 15.20 -11.62
N ARG A 414 34.86 14.16 -11.48
CA ARG A 414 35.25 12.74 -11.33
C ARG A 414 36.15 12.45 -10.12
N LYS A 415 36.31 13.40 -9.20
CA LYS A 415 37.04 13.23 -7.92
C LYS A 415 36.10 12.80 -6.80
N LEU A 416 36.64 12.15 -5.77
CA LEU A 416 35.88 11.82 -4.56
C LEU A 416 35.78 13.05 -3.66
N ASP A 417 34.56 13.43 -3.31
CA ASP A 417 34.28 14.58 -2.46
C ASP A 417 33.10 14.29 -1.51
N TRP A 418 32.98 15.06 -0.43
CA TRP A 418 31.81 15.05 0.45
C TRP A 418 30.69 15.84 -0.21
N MET A 419 29.66 15.14 -0.67
CA MET A 419 28.54 15.75 -1.39
C MET A 419 27.25 15.56 -0.61
N LEU A 420 26.31 16.47 -0.81
CA LEU A 420 24.96 16.35 -0.29
C LEU A 420 24.28 15.09 -0.86
N GLU A 421 23.89 14.19 0.04
CA GLU A 421 23.15 12.98 -0.30
C GLU A 421 21.65 13.20 -0.08
N SER A 422 21.25 13.80 1.05
CA SER A 422 19.84 14.00 1.36
C SER A 422 19.57 15.02 2.46
N VAL A 423 18.36 15.56 2.51
CA VAL A 423 17.75 16.09 3.74
C VAL A 423 16.82 15.03 4.34
N ILE A 424 16.93 14.80 5.64
CA ILE A 424 16.14 13.82 6.41
C ILE A 424 15.34 14.59 7.46
N PHE A 425 14.06 14.25 7.63
CA PHE A 425 13.14 14.98 8.51
C PHE A 425 12.09 14.06 9.13
N GLN A 426 11.36 14.57 10.12
CA GLN A 426 10.19 13.92 10.70
C GLN A 426 9.09 14.94 11.03
N ASN A 427 7.83 14.51 10.99
CA ASN A 427 6.67 15.23 11.52
C ASN A 427 5.85 14.28 12.43
N SER A 428 4.59 14.61 12.73
CA SER A 428 3.68 13.81 13.58
C SER A 428 3.32 12.44 12.99
N ASP A 429 3.42 12.29 11.67
CA ASP A 429 2.85 11.14 10.95
C ASP A 429 3.91 10.33 10.19
N ASN A 430 4.99 11.00 9.78
CA ASN A 430 5.95 10.49 8.82
C ASN A 430 7.41 10.72 9.22
N ILE A 431 8.25 9.79 8.78
CA ILE A 431 9.69 10.02 8.61
C ILE A 431 9.94 10.21 7.11
N GLY A 432 10.60 11.30 6.75
CA GLY A 432 10.81 11.69 5.37
C GLY A 432 12.26 11.87 4.97
N LYS A 433 12.50 11.74 3.67
CA LYS A 433 13.82 11.91 3.06
C LYS A 433 13.70 12.42 1.63
N ILE A 434 14.44 13.48 1.31
CA ILE A 434 14.65 13.95 -0.07
C ILE A 434 16.11 13.71 -0.41
N SER A 435 16.40 12.96 -1.48
CA SER A 435 17.75 12.48 -1.77
C SER A 435 18.23 12.74 -3.19
N ASN A 436 19.49 13.14 -3.32
CA ASN A 436 20.28 13.04 -4.54
C ASN A 436 20.61 11.57 -4.81
N PHE A 437 19.96 10.97 -5.80
CA PHE A 437 20.24 9.58 -6.15
C PHE A 437 21.31 9.51 -7.25
N LYS A 438 22.46 8.91 -6.92
CA LYS A 438 23.59 8.67 -7.83
C LYS A 438 24.12 9.92 -8.54
N LYS A 439 23.55 10.27 -9.70
CA LYS A 439 23.94 11.41 -10.52
C LYS A 439 23.26 12.71 -10.08
N GLY A 440 22.32 12.64 -9.13
CA GLY A 440 21.69 13.82 -8.55
C GLY A 440 22.73 14.80 -7.97
N THR A 441 22.66 16.07 -8.33
CA THR A 441 23.54 17.14 -7.86
C THR A 441 22.75 18.37 -7.40
N PHE A 442 21.62 18.14 -6.73
CA PHE A 442 20.87 19.22 -6.08
C PHE A 442 21.67 19.72 -4.87
N GLU A 443 21.75 21.04 -4.73
CA GLU A 443 22.43 21.72 -3.64
C GLU A 443 21.52 21.86 -2.41
N GLN A 444 22.07 22.35 -1.29
CA GLN A 444 21.35 22.45 -0.02
C GLN A 444 20.11 23.34 -0.10
N GLU A 445 20.25 24.51 -0.73
CA GLU A 445 19.15 25.47 -0.94
C GLU A 445 18.02 24.84 -1.76
N GLU A 446 18.35 24.18 -2.87
CA GLU A 446 17.37 23.49 -3.72
C GLU A 446 16.65 22.36 -2.96
N MET A 447 17.35 21.61 -2.10
CA MET A 447 16.70 20.58 -1.28
C MET A 447 15.78 21.16 -0.21
N LEU A 448 16.07 22.35 0.33
CA LEU A 448 15.18 23.04 1.26
C LEU A 448 13.95 23.56 0.55
N GLU A 449 14.09 24.12 -0.65
CA GLU A 449 12.94 24.51 -1.48
C GLU A 449 12.04 23.30 -1.77
N LYS A 450 12.64 22.14 -2.09
CA LYS A 450 11.89 20.90 -2.23
C LYS A 450 11.18 20.49 -0.95
N LEU A 451 11.86 20.52 0.20
CA LEU A 451 11.24 20.20 1.49
C LEU A 451 10.08 21.14 1.82
N ALA A 452 10.25 22.44 1.59
CA ALA A 452 9.22 23.46 1.82
C ALA A 452 7.98 23.29 0.92
N SER A 453 8.12 22.59 -0.22
CA SER A 453 6.97 22.30 -1.10
C SER A 453 6.13 21.09 -0.68
N PHE A 454 6.56 20.33 0.34
CA PHE A 454 5.78 19.21 0.86
C PHE A 454 4.63 19.73 1.74
N ARG A 455 3.51 19.01 1.72
CA ARG A 455 2.32 19.32 2.52
C ARG A 455 2.36 18.51 3.81
N LEU A 456 3.15 18.97 4.78
CA LEU A 456 3.48 18.22 5.99
C LEU A 456 2.56 18.54 7.21
N GLY A 457 1.54 19.37 7.00
CA GLY A 457 0.69 19.94 8.05
C GLY A 457 1.05 21.39 8.39
N ASP A 458 0.10 22.13 8.95
CA ASP A 458 0.24 23.58 9.23
C ASP A 458 1.37 23.87 10.23
N ASP A 459 1.60 22.97 11.18
CA ASP A 459 2.65 23.10 12.21
C ASP A 459 4.06 22.78 11.69
N TYR A 460 4.19 22.28 10.46
CA TYR A 460 5.43 21.75 9.89
C TYR A 460 5.89 22.54 8.66
N GLN A 461 5.67 23.85 8.67
CA GLN A 461 6.23 24.77 7.68
C GLN A 461 7.70 25.06 7.99
N MET A 462 8.51 25.18 6.94
CA MET A 462 9.89 25.63 7.07
C MET A 462 9.89 27.09 7.53
N ASN A 463 10.52 27.38 8.67
CA ASN A 463 10.77 28.76 9.07
C ASN A 463 11.78 29.36 8.08
N THR A 464 11.28 30.02 7.03
CA THR A 464 12.11 30.88 6.18
C THR A 464 12.58 32.04 7.03
N LEU A 465 13.87 32.02 7.40
CA LEU A 465 14.54 33.15 8.05
C LEU A 465 14.67 34.33 7.08
#